data_AF-A0A372H131-F1
#
_entry.id   AF-A0A372H131-F1
#
_cell.length_a   1.000
_cell.length_b   1.000
_cell.length_c   1.000
_cell.angle_alpha   90.00
_cell.angle_beta   90.00
_cell.angle_gamma   90.00
#
_symmetry.space_group_name_H-M   'P 1'
#
loop_
_entity.id
_entity.type
_entity.pdbx_description
1 polymer ?
#
loop_
_entity_poly.entity_id
_entity_poly.type
_entity_poly.pdbx_seq_one_letter_code
_entity_poly.pdbx_strand_id
1 'polypeptide(L)'
;MKKNISLRAFAIFLILILAPIHIFSNNFIGVHTPHIANPYPVPVHLQSDESTFLYCSKALTAKGELAMQGGENMAWKGNSELTWDINVPDDESYELFLIANVPKAGENVEISFTSNEGIHKFVLKPTTGPYIGGRNFERIPISSKISLKKGRQVVSLSTQGITKKESLMHIRSIELLPISAKRKIKKEELRAVQSRESVDWLIKSNYGLMFHWTSESVQPDGSIKSYEDAVNQFDVEKFAQMVEETGAGYVIFTIGHAESYCPAPIKSWDKRHPGKTTKRDLILEIADALNKKGVRLIAYINGPLAFKLNVKGEPTAMEKQDFVLNFKEMLSEIGNRYGNKIAGYWFDSWYQIFEEFPEVPFEEFDRASKLGNKNRIICLNSWIYPSVTPWQDYWAGEVASPIEIPTDGFMKDGPVPDLPYQALLIMEPYWVQQTSEMPKPRFDSKTLTNYIKECNKNKGAVTINLGIYQDGTVGKEALEIMKEVKRNIKEQAQ
;
A
#
# COMPACT_ATOMS: atom_id res chain seq x y z
N MET A 1 -44.92 -34.14 -29.51
CA MET A 1 -43.44 -34.07 -29.55
C MET A 1 -42.96 -33.16 -28.43
N LYS A 2 -42.47 -33.75 -27.35
CA LYS A 2 -41.80 -33.05 -26.24
C LYS A 2 -40.37 -32.71 -26.66
N LYS A 3 -39.91 -31.48 -26.46
CA LYS A 3 -38.46 -31.17 -26.34
C LYS A 3 -38.25 -30.08 -25.31
N ASN A 4 -37.37 -30.40 -24.37
CA ASN A 4 -36.99 -29.67 -23.18
C ASN A 4 -36.26 -28.37 -23.51
N ILE A 5 -36.62 -27.32 -22.77
CA ILE A 5 -35.82 -26.11 -22.58
C ILE A 5 -34.62 -26.51 -21.72
N SER A 6 -33.42 -26.46 -22.30
CA SER A 6 -32.16 -26.81 -21.64
C SER A 6 -31.38 -25.55 -21.30
N LEU A 7 -30.97 -25.47 -20.03
CA LEU A 7 -30.11 -24.47 -19.40
C LEU A 7 -28.83 -24.21 -20.22
N ARG A 8 -28.83 -23.16 -21.07
CA ARG A 8 -27.58 -22.60 -21.64
C ARG A 8 -27.55 -21.08 -21.78
N ALA A 9 -28.56 -20.36 -21.29
CA ALA A 9 -28.65 -18.90 -21.43
C ALA A 9 -28.23 -18.09 -20.18
N PHE A 10 -27.78 -18.72 -19.09
CA PHE A 10 -27.47 -18.02 -17.83
C PHE A 10 -25.99 -18.05 -17.41
N ALA A 11 -25.08 -18.54 -18.27
CA ALA A 11 -23.67 -18.75 -17.92
C ALA A 11 -22.67 -17.87 -18.72
N ILE A 12 -23.13 -16.90 -19.50
CA ILE A 12 -22.25 -16.04 -20.34
C ILE A 12 -22.09 -14.62 -19.75
N PHE A 13 -22.82 -14.26 -18.69
CA PHE A 13 -22.70 -12.93 -18.07
C PHE A 13 -21.81 -12.87 -16.81
N LEU A 14 -21.13 -13.96 -16.44
CA LEU A 14 -20.31 -14.04 -15.22
C LEU A 14 -18.79 -14.26 -15.47
N ILE A 15 -18.34 -14.31 -16.72
CA ILE A 15 -16.95 -14.67 -17.08
C ILE A 15 -16.09 -13.45 -17.49
N LEU A 16 -16.66 -12.23 -17.50
CA LEU A 16 -15.92 -10.98 -17.79
C LEU A 16 -15.44 -10.23 -16.53
N ILE A 17 -15.59 -10.80 -15.34
CA ILE A 17 -15.16 -10.17 -14.05
C ILE A 17 -13.82 -10.74 -13.53
N LEU A 18 -13.18 -11.68 -14.24
CA LEU A 18 -11.97 -12.39 -13.75
C LEU A 18 -10.77 -12.35 -14.70
N ALA A 19 -10.71 -11.43 -15.66
CA ALA A 19 -9.48 -11.18 -16.42
C ALA A 19 -8.57 -10.23 -15.62
N PRO A 20 -7.27 -10.54 -15.40
CA PRO A 20 -6.33 -9.56 -14.90
C PRO A 20 -6.27 -8.45 -15.94
N ILE A 21 -6.80 -7.29 -15.58
CA ILE A 21 -6.71 -6.13 -16.43
C ILE A 21 -5.25 -5.67 -16.37
N HIS A 22 -4.45 -6.13 -17.33
CA HIS A 22 -3.17 -5.51 -17.67
C HIS A 22 -3.47 -4.11 -18.23
N ILE A 23 -3.61 -3.13 -17.34
CA ILE A 23 -3.41 -1.73 -17.73
C ILE A 23 -1.98 -1.36 -17.40
N PHE A 24 -1.35 -0.77 -18.42
CA PHE A 24 0.02 -0.32 -18.48
C PHE A 24 0.35 0.67 -17.35
N SER A 25 0.88 0.16 -16.24
CA SER A 25 1.92 0.84 -15.45
C SER A 25 3.29 0.47 -16.02
N ASN A 26 3.47 0.64 -17.33
CA ASN A 26 4.77 0.42 -17.97
C ASN A 26 5.66 1.63 -17.68
N ASN A 27 6.14 1.69 -16.43
CA ASN A 27 7.48 2.18 -16.06
C ASN A 27 7.86 1.87 -14.60
N PHE A 28 7.20 0.91 -13.93
CA PHE A 28 7.70 0.35 -12.66
C PHE A 28 7.67 -1.18 -12.56
N ILE A 29 7.48 -1.88 -13.68
CA ILE A 29 7.75 -3.32 -13.76
C ILE A 29 9.06 -3.49 -14.52
N GLY A 30 10.16 -3.50 -13.78
CA GLY A 30 11.36 -4.17 -14.28
C GLY A 30 10.96 -5.60 -14.59
N VAL A 31 11.15 -6.00 -15.85
CA VAL A 31 10.99 -7.39 -16.29
C VAL A 31 11.96 -8.24 -15.48
N HIS A 32 11.50 -8.81 -14.37
CA HIS A 32 12.22 -9.83 -13.65
C HIS A 32 12.08 -11.13 -14.44
N THR A 33 13.17 -11.55 -15.06
CA THR A 33 13.39 -12.97 -15.35
C THR A 33 13.26 -13.75 -14.03
N PRO A 34 12.50 -14.86 -13.99
CA PRO A 34 12.30 -15.62 -12.76
C PRO A 34 13.56 -16.44 -12.46
N HIS A 35 14.56 -15.82 -11.85
CA HIS A 35 15.57 -16.55 -11.10
C HIS A 35 15.04 -16.70 -9.68
N ILE A 36 14.38 -17.83 -9.42
CA ILE A 36 13.84 -18.16 -8.08
C ILE A 36 14.98 -18.49 -7.09
N ALA A 37 16.19 -18.80 -7.59
CA ALA A 37 17.36 -19.03 -6.77
C ALA A 37 18.35 -17.88 -6.93
N ASN A 38 18.66 -17.19 -5.83
CA ASN A 38 19.85 -16.37 -5.74
C ASN A 38 21.08 -17.32 -5.84
N PRO A 39 22.00 -17.14 -6.81
CA PRO A 39 23.17 -18.02 -6.94
C PRO A 39 24.15 -17.91 -5.76
N TYR A 40 24.00 -16.90 -4.89
CA TYR A 40 24.81 -16.70 -3.68
C TYR A 40 23.96 -16.22 -2.50
N PRO A 41 23.11 -17.08 -1.92
CA PRO A 41 22.24 -16.67 -0.82
C PRO A 41 23.07 -16.45 0.44
N VAL A 42 23.11 -15.20 0.90
CA VAL A 42 23.60 -14.84 2.23
C VAL A 42 22.61 -15.41 3.25
N PRO A 43 23.07 -16.06 4.34
CA PRO A 43 22.16 -16.54 5.37
C PRO A 43 21.31 -15.42 5.94
N VAL A 44 20.01 -15.65 6.08
CA VAL A 44 19.12 -14.69 6.75
C VAL A 44 19.47 -14.68 8.23
N HIS A 45 19.95 -13.55 8.73
CA HIS A 45 20.26 -13.41 10.15
C HIS A 45 18.98 -13.18 10.94
N LEU A 46 18.67 -14.06 11.91
CA LEU A 46 17.54 -13.83 12.80
C LEU A 46 17.87 -12.72 13.79
N GLN A 47 16.95 -11.79 13.96
CA GLN A 47 17.01 -10.75 14.96
C GLN A 47 16.66 -11.31 16.35
N SER A 48 17.25 -10.72 17.38
CA SER A 48 17.03 -11.12 18.78
C SER A 48 15.93 -10.30 19.48
N ASP A 49 15.64 -9.10 18.97
CA ASP A 49 14.84 -8.10 19.65
C ASP A 49 13.68 -7.54 18.80
N GLU A 50 13.44 -8.13 17.63
CA GLU A 50 12.33 -7.89 16.71
C GLU A 50 12.04 -9.11 15.81
N SER A 51 10.95 -9.07 15.04
CA SER A 51 10.60 -10.15 14.12
C SER A 51 11.56 -10.23 12.93
N THR A 52 11.84 -11.45 12.45
CA THR A 52 12.56 -11.68 11.19
C THR A 52 11.64 -12.30 10.14
N PHE A 53 11.76 -11.88 8.89
CA PHE A 53 10.93 -12.36 7.78
C PHE A 53 11.76 -13.16 6.77
N LEU A 54 11.39 -14.42 6.57
CA LEU A 54 11.93 -15.28 5.52
C LEU A 54 11.13 -15.04 4.24
N TYR A 55 11.55 -14.04 3.47
CA TYR A 55 10.95 -13.68 2.19
C TYR A 55 11.20 -14.72 1.11
N CYS A 56 10.25 -14.85 0.18
CA CYS A 56 10.32 -15.87 -0.87
C CYS A 56 11.48 -15.62 -1.84
N SER A 57 11.79 -14.35 -2.14
CA SER A 57 12.96 -13.98 -2.96
C SER A 57 14.31 -14.32 -2.32
N LYS A 58 14.35 -14.48 -1.00
CA LYS A 58 15.54 -14.78 -0.19
C LYS A 58 15.70 -16.29 0.07
N ALA A 59 14.91 -17.14 -0.59
CA ALA A 59 15.01 -18.60 -0.44
C ALA A 59 16.31 -19.15 -1.05
N LEU A 60 16.93 -20.11 -0.37
CA LEU A 60 18.10 -20.87 -0.81
C LEU A 60 17.74 -21.78 -1.99
N THR A 61 16.65 -22.54 -1.87
CA THR A 61 16.10 -23.35 -2.96
C THR A 61 14.58 -23.30 -2.98
N ALA A 62 14.03 -23.47 -4.19
CA ALA A 62 12.61 -23.64 -4.44
C ALA A 62 12.41 -24.89 -5.30
N LYS A 63 11.55 -25.81 -4.85
CA LYS A 63 11.23 -27.06 -5.55
C LYS A 63 9.72 -27.19 -5.70
N GLY A 64 9.29 -27.81 -6.81
CA GLY A 64 7.88 -27.99 -7.12
C GLY A 64 7.30 -26.86 -7.97
N GLU A 65 6.00 -26.61 -7.81
CA GLU A 65 5.23 -25.65 -8.61
C GLU A 65 5.10 -24.32 -7.84
N LEU A 66 6.19 -23.54 -7.88
CA LEU A 66 6.32 -22.23 -7.23
C LEU A 66 6.56 -21.15 -8.28
N ALA A 67 5.83 -20.04 -8.20
CA ALA A 67 5.95 -18.96 -9.19
C ALA A 67 5.72 -17.56 -8.58
N MET A 68 6.72 -16.68 -8.72
CA MET A 68 6.59 -15.26 -8.35
C MET A 68 5.54 -14.57 -9.24
N GLN A 69 4.64 -13.81 -8.62
CA GLN A 69 3.57 -13.04 -9.26
C GLN A 69 3.81 -11.52 -9.23
N GLY A 70 4.87 -11.06 -8.55
CA GLY A 70 5.25 -9.65 -8.40
C GLY A 70 5.55 -9.28 -6.94
N GLY A 71 6.62 -8.51 -6.70
CA GLY A 71 7.14 -8.26 -5.35
C GLY A 71 7.38 -9.57 -4.60
N GLU A 72 7.11 -9.60 -3.29
CA GLU A 72 7.13 -10.80 -2.46
C GLU A 72 5.82 -11.60 -2.53
N ASN A 73 5.23 -11.85 -3.70
CA ASN A 73 4.04 -12.70 -3.83
C ASN A 73 4.37 -13.95 -4.63
N MET A 74 4.45 -15.10 -3.98
CA MET A 74 4.71 -16.39 -4.63
C MET A 74 3.46 -17.27 -4.61
N ALA A 75 2.98 -17.65 -5.79
CA ALA A 75 1.94 -18.67 -5.93
C ALA A 75 2.51 -20.04 -5.59
N TRP A 76 1.79 -20.79 -4.74
CA TRP A 76 2.19 -22.11 -4.24
C TRP A 76 1.22 -23.20 -4.67
N LYS A 77 1.69 -24.19 -5.41
CA LYS A 77 0.90 -25.33 -5.91
C LYS A 77 1.53 -26.68 -5.57
N GLY A 78 0.72 -27.72 -5.60
CA GLY A 78 1.18 -29.11 -5.56
C GLY A 78 2.05 -29.44 -4.35
N ASN A 79 2.97 -30.39 -4.54
CA ASN A 79 3.99 -30.74 -3.56
C ASN A 79 5.21 -29.87 -3.83
N SER A 80 5.38 -28.84 -3.00
CA SER A 80 6.43 -27.85 -3.17
C SER A 80 7.20 -27.64 -1.87
N GLU A 81 8.40 -27.10 -1.98
CA GLU A 81 9.29 -26.81 -0.86
C GLU A 81 10.05 -25.51 -1.12
N LEU A 82 10.06 -24.62 -0.12
CA LEU A 82 11.01 -23.52 -0.01
C LEU A 82 11.97 -23.80 1.14
N THR A 83 13.24 -23.50 0.94
CA THR A 83 14.28 -23.61 1.97
C THR A 83 14.96 -22.26 2.18
N TRP A 84 15.34 -21.96 3.41
CA TRP A 84 16.12 -20.79 3.76
C TRP A 84 17.33 -21.23 4.58
N ASP A 85 18.47 -20.62 4.26
CA ASP A 85 19.65 -20.66 5.12
C ASP A 85 19.51 -19.54 6.16
N ILE A 86 19.54 -19.88 7.44
CA ILE A 86 19.35 -18.94 8.53
C ILE A 86 20.54 -18.98 9.48
N ASN A 87 20.86 -17.84 10.08
CA ASN A 87 21.82 -17.75 11.18
C ASN A 87 21.13 -17.27 12.45
N VAL A 88 21.01 -18.18 13.42
CA VAL A 88 20.34 -17.94 14.70
C VAL A 88 21.35 -17.38 15.71
N PRO A 89 21.13 -16.19 16.30
CA PRO A 89 22.12 -15.54 17.15
C PRO A 89 22.35 -16.28 18.47
N ASP A 90 21.29 -16.83 19.07
CA ASP A 90 21.31 -17.52 20.37
C ASP A 90 20.26 -18.63 20.43
N ASP A 91 20.42 -19.55 21.38
CA ASP A 91 19.40 -20.56 21.69
C ASP A 91 18.13 -19.86 22.17
N GLU A 92 17.08 -19.89 21.34
CA GLU A 92 15.87 -19.09 21.56
C GLU A 92 14.64 -19.83 21.04
N SER A 93 13.46 -19.40 21.51
CA SER A 93 12.18 -19.84 20.99
C SER A 93 11.47 -18.75 20.20
N TYR A 94 10.80 -19.16 19.11
CA TYR A 94 10.12 -18.26 18.20
C TYR A 94 8.63 -18.64 18.06
N GLU A 95 7.77 -17.64 17.94
CA GLU A 95 6.44 -17.80 17.37
C GLU A 95 6.54 -17.68 15.84
N LEU A 96 5.81 -18.54 15.12
CA LEU A 96 5.79 -18.55 13.66
C LEU A 96 4.49 -17.99 13.13
N PHE A 97 4.61 -17.09 12.15
CA PHE A 97 3.47 -16.61 11.37
C PHE A 97 3.72 -16.85 9.88
N LEU A 98 2.68 -17.26 9.19
CA LEU A 98 2.61 -17.31 7.74
C LEU A 98 1.98 -16.00 7.25
N ILE A 99 2.72 -15.26 6.43
CA ILE A 99 2.17 -14.10 5.73
C ILE A 99 1.70 -14.56 4.37
N ALA A 100 0.40 -14.80 4.22
CA ALA A 100 -0.15 -15.38 2.99
C ALA A 100 -1.61 -14.99 2.74
N ASN A 101 -2.02 -15.08 1.48
CA ASN A 101 -3.41 -15.21 1.07
C ASN A 101 -3.70 -16.69 0.78
N VAL A 102 -4.66 -17.29 1.49
CA VAL A 102 -5.03 -18.70 1.34
C VAL A 102 -6.40 -18.78 0.68
N PRO A 103 -6.51 -19.15 -0.62
CA PRO A 103 -7.81 -19.37 -1.25
C PRO A 103 -8.49 -20.64 -0.71
N LYS A 104 -9.77 -20.83 -1.03
CA LYS A 104 -10.54 -22.03 -0.64
C LYS A 104 -9.85 -23.35 -1.04
N ALA A 105 -9.12 -23.37 -2.15
CA ALA A 105 -8.36 -24.56 -2.57
C ALA A 105 -7.27 -24.97 -1.55
N GLY A 106 -6.70 -24.02 -0.81
CA GLY A 106 -5.76 -24.26 0.28
C GLY A 106 -6.39 -24.82 1.55
N GLU A 107 -7.71 -24.78 1.69
CA GLU A 107 -8.37 -25.28 2.90
C GLU A 107 -8.03 -26.73 3.18
N ASN A 108 -7.75 -27.00 4.46
CA ASN A 108 -7.41 -28.32 5.00
C ASN A 108 -6.13 -28.92 4.41
N VAL A 109 -5.29 -28.12 3.76
CA VAL A 109 -3.94 -28.53 3.33
C VAL A 109 -3.00 -28.44 4.52
N GLU A 110 -2.30 -29.53 4.82
CA GLU A 110 -1.21 -29.53 5.79
C GLU A 110 0.06 -28.93 5.16
N ILE A 111 0.64 -27.94 5.84
CA ILE A 111 1.98 -27.41 5.59
C ILE A 111 2.91 -27.84 6.72
N SER A 112 4.18 -28.09 6.40
CA SER A 112 5.21 -28.48 7.35
C SER A 112 6.35 -27.47 7.35
N PHE A 113 6.64 -26.87 8.51
CA PHE A 113 7.86 -26.12 8.78
C PHE A 113 8.90 -27.05 9.41
N THR A 114 10.04 -27.26 8.76
CA THR A 114 11.10 -28.18 9.21
C THR A 114 12.33 -27.40 9.62
N SER A 115 12.91 -27.78 10.76
CA SER A 115 14.21 -27.31 11.27
C SER A 115 15.02 -28.50 11.77
N ASN A 116 16.27 -28.25 12.21
CA ASN A 116 17.09 -29.29 12.84
C ASN A 116 16.45 -29.86 14.12
N GLU A 117 15.61 -29.07 14.79
CA GLU A 117 14.96 -29.45 16.05
C GLU A 117 13.65 -30.23 15.84
N GLY A 118 13.14 -30.30 14.60
CA GLY A 118 11.95 -31.09 14.27
C GLY A 118 11.05 -30.49 13.20
N ILE A 119 9.91 -31.15 13.00
CA ILE A 119 8.88 -30.79 12.01
C ILE A 119 7.64 -30.27 12.74
N HIS A 120 7.20 -29.08 12.36
CA HIS A 120 5.98 -28.44 12.86
C HIS A 120 4.94 -28.41 11.76
N LYS A 121 3.77 -29.01 12.01
CA LYS A 121 2.68 -29.13 11.04
C LYS A 121 1.56 -28.16 11.37
N PHE A 122 0.98 -27.56 10.34
CA PHE A 122 -0.16 -26.66 10.45
C PHE A 122 -1.13 -26.89 9.30
N VAL A 123 -2.43 -26.74 9.58
CA VAL A 123 -3.48 -26.90 8.57
C VAL A 123 -3.95 -25.53 8.10
N LEU A 124 -3.78 -25.26 6.81
CA LEU A 124 -4.20 -24.02 6.19
C LEU A 124 -5.71 -23.80 6.31
N LYS A 125 -6.06 -22.57 6.68
CA LYS A 125 -7.43 -22.04 6.68
C LYS A 125 -7.52 -20.93 5.64
N PRO A 126 -8.60 -20.86 4.85
CA PRO A 126 -8.79 -19.76 3.91
C PRO A 126 -8.72 -18.42 4.61
N THR A 127 -8.02 -17.47 4.00
CA THR A 127 -8.01 -16.10 4.48
C THR A 127 -9.28 -15.38 4.05
N THR A 128 -9.75 -14.52 4.93
CA THR A 128 -10.91 -13.68 4.79
C THR A 128 -10.46 -12.23 4.84
N GLY A 129 -11.04 -11.37 4.03
CA GLY A 129 -10.64 -9.97 3.99
C GLY A 129 -11.38 -9.22 2.91
N PRO A 130 -11.13 -7.92 2.78
CA PRO A 130 -12.04 -7.05 2.06
C PRO A 130 -12.00 -7.28 0.54
N TYR A 131 -10.92 -7.85 0.01
CA TYR A 131 -10.77 -8.06 -1.43
C TYR A 131 -11.68 -9.20 -1.92
N ILE A 132 -12.75 -8.80 -2.62
CA ILE A 132 -13.70 -9.71 -3.26
C ILE A 132 -12.96 -10.54 -4.30
N GLY A 133 -12.95 -11.86 -4.13
CA GLY A 133 -12.29 -12.79 -5.06
C GLY A 133 -10.81 -13.11 -4.75
N GLY A 134 -10.25 -12.59 -3.64
CA GLY A 134 -8.93 -12.99 -3.13
C GLY A 134 -7.91 -11.84 -3.05
N ARG A 135 -6.65 -12.17 -2.73
CA ARG A 135 -5.58 -11.23 -2.30
C ARG A 135 -5.74 -10.72 -0.86
N ASN A 136 -6.51 -11.44 -0.05
CA ASN A 136 -6.64 -11.18 1.38
C ASN A 136 -5.42 -11.76 2.09
N PHE A 137 -4.27 -11.07 2.01
CA PHE A 137 -3.12 -11.47 2.79
C PHE A 137 -3.40 -11.21 4.27
N GLU A 138 -3.06 -12.18 5.11
CA GLU A 138 -3.16 -12.08 6.55
C GLU A 138 -1.84 -12.48 7.20
N ARG A 139 -1.68 -12.09 8.47
CA ARG A 139 -0.62 -12.58 9.36
C ARG A 139 -1.17 -13.76 10.18
N ILE A 140 -0.95 -14.97 9.69
CA ILE A 140 -1.60 -16.19 10.20
C ILE A 140 -0.67 -16.90 11.20
N PRO A 141 -1.03 -17.08 12.47
CA PRO A 141 -0.21 -17.87 13.40
C PRO A 141 -0.23 -19.36 13.01
N ILE A 142 0.95 -19.97 12.82
CA ILE A 142 1.08 -21.38 12.41
C ILE A 142 1.76 -22.28 13.46
N SER A 143 2.42 -21.71 14.46
CA SER A 143 2.92 -22.42 15.64
C SER A 143 2.99 -21.49 16.84
N SER A 144 2.71 -22.00 18.04
CA SER A 144 2.83 -21.24 19.28
C SER A 144 4.25 -21.18 19.83
N LYS A 145 5.13 -22.12 19.44
CA LYS A 145 6.53 -22.14 19.86
C LYS A 145 7.34 -23.12 19.01
N ILE A 146 8.43 -22.63 18.42
CA ILE A 146 9.52 -23.47 17.90
C ILE A 146 10.80 -23.13 18.68
N SER A 147 11.69 -24.09 18.90
CA SER A 147 13.01 -23.82 19.46
C SER A 147 14.03 -23.93 18.35
N LEU A 148 14.98 -22.99 18.28
CA LEU A 148 16.08 -23.03 17.33
C LEU A 148 17.39 -22.88 18.10
N LYS A 149 18.37 -23.72 17.75
CA LYS A 149 19.72 -23.63 18.31
C LYS A 149 20.54 -22.55 17.63
N LYS A 150 21.42 -21.93 18.41
CA LYS A 150 22.41 -20.97 17.94
C LYS A 150 23.22 -21.55 16.77
N GLY A 151 23.46 -20.70 15.77
CA GLY A 151 24.31 -21.01 14.63
C GLY A 151 23.53 -21.11 13.32
N ARG A 152 24.29 -21.47 12.27
CA ARG A 152 23.78 -21.60 10.91
C ARG A 152 23.03 -22.90 10.74
N GLN A 153 21.81 -22.84 10.19
CA GLN A 153 21.00 -24.01 9.89
C GLN A 153 20.06 -23.73 8.72
N VAL A 154 19.57 -24.80 8.10
CA VAL A 154 18.58 -24.71 7.02
C VAL A 154 17.21 -25.03 7.58
N VAL A 155 16.23 -24.18 7.28
CA VAL A 155 14.81 -24.42 7.56
C VAL A 155 14.03 -24.54 6.26
N SER A 156 12.92 -25.26 6.27
CA SER A 156 12.06 -25.40 5.10
C SER A 156 10.58 -25.26 5.42
N LEU A 157 9.82 -24.80 4.45
CA LEU A 157 8.36 -24.89 4.41
C LEU A 157 7.99 -25.83 3.26
N SER A 158 7.06 -26.76 3.48
CA SER A 158 6.68 -27.72 2.43
C SER A 158 5.22 -28.15 2.49
N THR A 159 4.72 -28.61 1.34
CA THR A 159 3.45 -29.34 1.20
C THR A 159 3.71 -30.75 0.67
N GLN A 160 2.98 -31.74 1.16
CA GLN A 160 3.08 -33.14 0.74
C GLN A 160 1.70 -33.77 0.57
N GLY A 161 1.62 -34.81 -0.26
CA GLY A 161 0.37 -35.53 -0.54
C GLY A 161 -0.69 -34.72 -1.32
N ILE A 162 -0.29 -33.64 -1.99
CA ILE A 162 -1.21 -32.76 -2.72
C ILE A 162 -1.53 -33.33 -4.11
N THR A 163 -2.82 -33.51 -4.37
CA THR A 163 -3.38 -33.91 -5.67
C THR A 163 -4.14 -32.78 -6.37
N LYS A 164 -4.44 -31.69 -5.65
CA LYS A 164 -5.07 -30.47 -6.16
C LYS A 164 -4.14 -29.77 -7.15
N LYS A 165 -4.71 -29.15 -8.19
CA LYS A 165 -3.95 -28.43 -9.25
C LYS A 165 -4.02 -26.90 -9.09
N GLU A 166 -4.95 -26.43 -8.28
CA GLU A 166 -5.16 -25.03 -7.96
C GLU A 166 -4.06 -24.49 -7.04
N SER A 167 -3.93 -23.16 -7.02
CA SER A 167 -3.06 -22.47 -6.04
C SER A 167 -3.57 -22.76 -4.62
N LEU A 168 -2.70 -23.32 -3.78
CA LEU A 168 -3.00 -23.64 -2.38
C LEU A 168 -2.88 -22.38 -1.51
N MET A 169 -1.90 -21.53 -1.81
CA MET A 169 -1.70 -20.24 -1.16
C MET A 169 -0.88 -19.32 -2.05
N HIS A 170 -0.94 -18.03 -1.74
CA HIS A 170 -0.02 -17.02 -2.22
C HIS A 170 0.78 -16.59 -0.99
N ILE A 171 2.02 -17.05 -0.89
CA ILE A 171 2.88 -16.80 0.26
C ILE A 171 3.75 -15.57 0.00
N ARG A 172 3.92 -14.74 1.03
CA ARG A 172 4.88 -13.64 1.07
C ARG A 172 6.13 -14.01 1.84
N SER A 173 5.94 -14.45 3.08
CA SER A 173 7.04 -14.79 3.97
C SER A 173 6.60 -15.69 5.12
N ILE A 174 7.59 -16.28 5.80
CA ILE A 174 7.44 -16.77 7.16
C ILE A 174 8.04 -15.74 8.11
N GLU A 175 7.28 -15.31 9.11
CA GLU A 175 7.77 -14.44 10.19
C GLU A 175 8.17 -15.30 11.40
N LEU A 176 9.34 -15.02 11.95
CA LEU A 176 9.86 -15.57 13.20
C LEU A 176 9.91 -14.44 14.24
N LEU A 177 9.05 -14.53 15.25
CA LEU A 177 9.00 -13.58 16.36
C LEU A 177 9.71 -14.19 17.57
N PRO A 178 10.88 -13.68 17.99
CA PRO A 178 11.55 -14.16 19.21
C PRO A 178 10.66 -13.93 20.43
N ILE A 179 10.41 -14.98 21.21
CA ILE A 179 9.50 -14.92 22.37
C ILE A 179 10.02 -13.94 23.43
N SER A 180 11.34 -13.84 23.60
CA SER A 180 11.99 -12.89 24.51
C SER A 180 11.71 -11.42 24.15
N ALA A 181 11.53 -11.11 22.85
CA ALA A 181 11.27 -9.75 22.37
C ALA A 181 9.82 -9.29 22.54
N LYS A 182 8.87 -10.20 22.76
CA LYS A 182 7.42 -9.88 22.78
C LYS A 182 7.05 -8.73 23.72
N ARG A 183 7.70 -8.65 24.90
CA ARG A 183 7.43 -7.58 25.85
C ARG A 183 7.91 -6.22 25.34
N LYS A 184 9.04 -6.17 24.63
CA LYS A 184 9.58 -4.94 24.02
C LYS A 184 8.65 -4.49 22.88
N ILE A 185 8.32 -5.39 21.97
CA ILE A 185 7.42 -5.13 20.84
C ILE A 185 6.06 -4.63 21.33
N LYS A 186 5.48 -5.28 22.36
CA LYS A 186 4.20 -4.83 22.90
C LYS A 186 4.26 -3.42 23.50
N LYS A 187 5.37 -3.05 24.15
CA LYS A 187 5.57 -1.68 24.66
C LYS A 187 5.68 -0.67 23.52
N GLU A 188 6.29 -1.04 22.41
CA GLU A 188 6.35 -0.19 21.23
C GLU A 188 4.98 -0.01 20.59
N GLU A 189 4.24 -1.09 20.36
CA GLU A 189 2.86 -1.04 19.86
C GLU A 189 1.98 -0.11 20.71
N LEU A 190 2.10 -0.18 22.04
CA LEU A 190 1.35 0.70 22.93
C LEU A 190 1.70 2.18 22.73
N ARG A 191 2.98 2.52 22.51
CA ARG A 191 3.41 3.90 22.22
C ARG A 191 2.92 4.35 20.86
N ALA A 192 3.00 3.49 19.84
CA ALA A 192 2.49 3.78 18.51
C ALA A 192 0.97 4.03 18.52
N VAL A 193 0.20 3.19 19.23
CA VAL A 193 -1.25 3.41 19.40
C VAL A 193 -1.54 4.73 20.13
N GLN A 194 -0.72 5.10 21.12
CA GLN A 194 -0.85 6.37 21.83
C GLN A 194 -0.47 7.59 21.00
N SER A 195 0.39 7.43 19.98
CA SER A 195 0.74 8.52 19.06
C SER A 195 -0.30 8.73 17.96
N ARG A 196 -1.28 7.83 17.82
CA ARG A 196 -2.29 7.91 16.76
C ARG A 196 -3.16 9.13 16.88
N GLU A 197 -3.39 9.77 15.74
CA GLU A 197 -4.33 10.88 15.60
C GLU A 197 -5.69 10.39 15.08
N SER A 198 -6.74 11.10 15.47
CA SER A 198 -8.10 10.76 15.02
C SER A 198 -8.26 11.05 13.52
N VAL A 199 -8.79 10.07 12.81
CA VAL A 199 -9.17 10.19 11.39
C VAL A 199 -10.67 10.38 11.18
N ASP A 200 -11.43 10.69 12.22
CA ASP A 200 -12.88 10.93 12.17
C ASP A 200 -13.28 11.94 11.09
N TRP A 201 -12.40 12.91 10.84
CA TRP A 201 -12.63 13.94 9.85
C TRP A 201 -12.61 13.39 8.42
N LEU A 202 -11.87 12.32 8.12
CA LEU A 202 -11.90 11.66 6.79
C LEU A 202 -13.30 11.11 6.51
N ILE A 203 -13.92 10.50 7.53
CA ILE A 203 -15.27 9.93 7.45
C ILE A 203 -16.32 11.05 7.33
N LYS A 204 -16.21 12.09 8.17
CA LYS A 204 -17.12 13.25 8.16
C LYS A 204 -17.05 14.06 6.85
N SER A 205 -15.95 13.98 6.11
CA SER A 205 -15.78 14.60 4.80
C SER A 205 -16.57 13.91 3.68
N ASN A 206 -17.25 12.80 3.95
CA ASN A 206 -17.88 11.86 3.01
C ASN A 206 -16.90 11.13 2.09
N TYR A 207 -16.04 11.87 1.39
CA TYR A 207 -14.97 11.33 0.55
C TYR A 207 -13.91 12.40 0.29
N GLY A 208 -12.76 11.95 -0.21
CA GLY A 208 -11.71 12.80 -0.74
C GLY A 208 -11.38 12.51 -2.20
N LEU A 209 -10.52 13.35 -2.77
CA LEU A 209 -9.91 13.12 -4.07
C LEU A 209 -8.41 12.86 -3.93
N MET A 210 -7.85 12.10 -4.85
CA MET A 210 -6.41 11.97 -5.02
C MET A 210 -6.02 12.40 -6.43
N PHE A 211 -4.85 13.01 -6.54
CA PHE A 211 -4.28 13.42 -7.82
C PHE A 211 -2.81 13.04 -7.89
N HIS A 212 -2.49 12.09 -8.76
CA HIS A 212 -1.10 11.86 -9.15
C HIS A 212 -0.68 12.85 -10.23
N TRP A 213 -0.36 14.07 -9.79
CA TRP A 213 0.20 15.13 -10.63
C TRP A 213 1.72 15.08 -10.57
N THR A 214 2.37 14.66 -11.67
CA THR A 214 3.80 14.33 -11.69
C THR A 214 4.50 14.95 -12.90
N SER A 215 5.82 14.75 -13.02
CA SER A 215 6.57 15.11 -14.23
C SER A 215 6.19 14.30 -15.47
N GLU A 216 5.53 13.16 -15.29
CA GLU A 216 5.02 12.32 -16.37
C GLU A 216 3.59 12.70 -16.79
N SER A 217 2.92 13.59 -16.04
CA SER A 217 1.62 14.10 -16.44
C SER A 217 1.74 14.89 -17.74
N VAL A 218 0.75 14.79 -18.62
CA VAL A 218 0.71 15.51 -19.89
C VAL A 218 -0.22 16.72 -19.86
N GLN A 219 -0.10 17.63 -20.82
CA GLN A 219 -1.10 18.65 -21.14
C GLN A 219 -2.31 18.02 -21.84
N PRO A 220 -3.45 18.73 -21.95
CA PRO A 220 -4.62 18.23 -22.69
C PRO A 220 -4.35 17.87 -24.16
N ASP A 221 -3.37 18.52 -24.80
CA ASP A 221 -2.95 18.22 -26.17
C ASP A 221 -1.93 17.06 -26.27
N GLY A 222 -1.53 16.48 -25.13
CA GLY A 222 -0.55 15.40 -25.02
C GLY A 222 0.91 15.86 -24.95
N SER A 223 1.19 17.16 -25.08
CA SER A 223 2.54 17.68 -24.85
C SER A 223 2.94 17.57 -23.38
N ILE A 224 4.25 17.50 -23.11
CA ILE A 224 4.80 17.50 -21.75
C ILE A 224 5.65 18.75 -21.60
N LYS A 225 5.28 19.63 -20.67
CA LYS A 225 6.11 20.78 -20.26
C LYS A 225 7.14 20.33 -19.25
N SER A 226 8.21 21.11 -19.11
CA SER A 226 9.14 20.95 -17.98
C SER A 226 8.36 21.03 -16.66
N TYR A 227 8.84 20.36 -15.61
CA TYR A 227 8.14 20.37 -14.33
C TYR A 227 8.03 21.78 -13.73
N GLU A 228 9.08 22.61 -13.89
CA GLU A 228 9.07 24.03 -13.50
C GLU A 228 7.98 24.81 -14.26
N ASP A 229 7.87 24.64 -15.58
CA ASP A 229 6.85 25.34 -16.38
C ASP A 229 5.43 24.85 -16.06
N ALA A 230 5.26 23.54 -15.85
CA ALA A 230 3.98 22.96 -15.43
C ALA A 230 3.55 23.53 -14.07
N VAL A 231 4.48 23.58 -13.10
CA VAL A 231 4.23 24.22 -11.79
C VAL A 231 3.89 25.70 -11.95
N ASN A 232 4.63 26.46 -12.77
CA ASN A 232 4.38 27.89 -12.98
C ASN A 232 3.03 28.18 -13.65
N GLN A 233 2.50 27.23 -14.43
CA GLN A 233 1.23 27.40 -15.16
C GLN A 233 0.03 26.77 -14.47
N PHE A 234 0.22 26.02 -13.38
CA PHE A 234 -0.86 25.41 -12.62
C PHE A 234 -1.80 26.47 -12.04
N ASP A 235 -3.08 26.41 -12.41
CA ASP A 235 -4.10 27.36 -11.96
C ASP A 235 -4.72 26.88 -10.65
N VAL A 236 -4.16 27.35 -9.54
CA VAL A 236 -4.53 26.92 -8.18
C VAL A 236 -5.97 27.25 -7.82
N GLU A 237 -6.46 28.43 -8.23
CA GLU A 237 -7.82 28.86 -7.91
C GLU A 237 -8.86 28.05 -8.71
N LYS A 238 -8.59 27.79 -10.00
CA LYS A 238 -9.45 26.88 -10.78
C LYS A 238 -9.42 25.46 -10.23
N PHE A 239 -8.26 24.96 -9.82
CA PHE A 239 -8.14 23.64 -9.21
C PHE A 239 -8.95 23.55 -7.91
N ALA A 240 -8.79 24.51 -6.99
CA ALA A 240 -9.53 24.54 -5.74
C ALA A 240 -11.06 24.69 -5.97
N GLN A 241 -11.47 25.49 -6.96
CA GLN A 241 -12.87 25.62 -7.35
C GLN A 241 -13.43 24.30 -7.91
N MET A 242 -12.68 23.60 -8.76
CA MET A 242 -13.05 22.28 -9.28
C MET A 242 -13.22 21.27 -8.14
N VAL A 243 -12.29 21.24 -7.18
CA VAL A 243 -12.41 20.37 -6.00
C VAL A 243 -13.66 20.69 -5.18
N GLU A 244 -13.94 21.97 -4.91
CA GLU A 244 -15.17 22.40 -4.22
C GLU A 244 -16.43 21.98 -4.98
N GLU A 245 -16.44 22.12 -6.31
CA GLU A 245 -17.54 21.68 -7.17
C GLU A 245 -17.83 20.19 -7.00
N THR A 246 -16.78 19.37 -6.87
CA THR A 246 -16.93 17.93 -6.58
C THR A 246 -17.46 17.65 -5.20
N GLY A 247 -17.33 18.56 -4.22
CA GLY A 247 -17.80 18.34 -2.84
C GLY A 247 -16.87 17.49 -1.97
N ALA A 248 -15.68 17.15 -2.43
CA ALA A 248 -14.67 16.45 -1.65
C ALA A 248 -14.23 17.27 -0.42
N GLY A 249 -14.09 16.61 0.72
CA GLY A 249 -13.66 17.28 1.97
C GLY A 249 -12.15 17.27 2.20
N TYR A 250 -11.40 16.54 1.37
CA TYR A 250 -9.94 16.54 1.37
C TYR A 250 -9.35 16.13 0.04
N VAL A 251 -8.08 16.47 -0.15
CA VAL A 251 -7.27 16.14 -1.31
C VAL A 251 -5.97 15.45 -0.86
N ILE A 252 -5.63 14.34 -1.49
CA ILE A 252 -4.29 13.76 -1.49
C ILE A 252 -3.58 14.24 -2.76
N PHE A 253 -2.51 15.03 -2.62
CA PHE A 253 -1.78 15.59 -3.76
C PHE A 253 -0.32 15.16 -3.74
N THR A 254 0.18 14.72 -4.89
CA THR A 254 1.58 14.28 -5.04
C THR A 254 2.56 15.44 -4.91
N ILE A 255 3.50 15.32 -3.97
CA ILE A 255 4.64 16.25 -3.84
C ILE A 255 5.99 15.57 -4.07
N GLY A 256 5.98 14.24 -4.31
CA GLY A 256 7.12 13.46 -4.78
C GLY A 256 6.70 12.06 -5.24
N HIS A 257 7.14 11.66 -6.43
CA HIS A 257 6.81 10.36 -7.07
C HIS A 257 8.05 9.79 -7.81
N ALA A 258 7.85 9.03 -8.88
CA ALA A 258 8.82 8.37 -9.75
C ALA A 258 10.16 9.10 -9.94
N GLU A 259 10.14 10.36 -10.38
CA GLU A 259 11.36 11.13 -10.67
C GLU A 259 11.78 12.07 -9.53
N SER A 260 11.11 11.97 -8.37
CA SER A 260 11.36 12.79 -7.18
C SER A 260 11.35 14.30 -7.42
N TYR A 261 10.57 14.77 -8.39
CA TYR A 261 10.26 16.20 -8.49
C TYR A 261 9.35 16.64 -7.34
N CYS A 262 9.63 17.82 -6.78
CA CYS A 262 8.88 18.45 -5.70
C CYS A 262 8.41 19.85 -6.14
N PRO A 263 7.10 20.17 -6.09
CA PRO A 263 6.56 21.41 -6.62
C PRO A 263 6.66 22.58 -5.62
N ALA A 264 7.81 22.65 -4.94
CA ALA A 264 8.13 23.71 -3.98
C ALA A 264 9.65 23.81 -3.75
N PRO A 265 10.15 24.99 -3.35
CA PRO A 265 11.57 25.23 -3.08
C PRO A 265 11.99 24.68 -1.70
N ILE A 266 11.92 23.35 -1.54
CA ILE A 266 12.33 22.63 -0.32
C ILE A 266 13.83 22.34 -0.36
N LYS A 267 14.61 23.03 0.46
CA LYS A 267 16.09 23.00 0.40
C LYS A 267 16.64 21.62 0.73
N SER A 268 16.10 20.95 1.74
CA SER A 268 16.47 19.58 2.10
C SER A 268 16.16 18.59 0.97
N TRP A 269 15.12 18.85 0.17
CA TRP A 269 14.78 18.04 -1.00
C TRP A 269 15.78 18.27 -2.13
N ASP A 270 16.03 19.54 -2.49
CA ASP A 270 16.99 19.91 -3.53
C ASP A 270 18.43 19.44 -3.21
N LYS A 271 18.82 19.48 -1.94
CA LYS A 271 20.09 18.91 -1.45
C LYS A 271 20.26 17.44 -1.87
N ARG A 272 19.17 16.67 -1.92
CA ARG A 272 19.19 15.22 -2.25
C ARG A 272 18.79 14.93 -3.69
N HIS A 273 18.03 15.82 -4.30
CA HIS A 273 17.57 15.74 -5.68
C HIS A 273 17.85 17.08 -6.38
N PRO A 274 19.12 17.40 -6.70
CA PRO A 274 19.48 18.71 -7.26
C PRO A 274 18.72 19.02 -8.54
N GLY A 275 18.08 20.19 -8.59
CA GLY A 275 17.30 20.64 -9.75
C GLY A 275 15.94 19.95 -9.90
N LYS A 276 15.49 19.19 -8.88
CA LYS A 276 14.17 18.55 -8.86
C LYS A 276 13.15 19.31 -8.00
N THR A 277 13.48 20.50 -7.51
CA THR A 277 12.53 21.42 -6.87
C THR A 277 12.19 22.59 -7.77
N THR A 278 11.04 23.22 -7.55
CA THR A 278 10.62 24.42 -8.28
C THR A 278 10.76 25.71 -7.50
N LYS A 279 10.82 26.85 -8.20
CA LYS A 279 10.90 28.18 -7.53
C LYS A 279 9.58 28.58 -6.88
N ARG A 280 8.46 28.37 -7.60
CA ARG A 280 7.10 28.57 -7.07
C ARG A 280 6.80 27.51 -6.02
N ASP A 281 6.18 27.91 -4.92
CA ASP A 281 5.74 27.03 -3.84
C ASP A 281 4.28 26.63 -4.06
N LEU A 282 4.06 25.73 -5.01
CA LEU A 282 2.72 25.29 -5.38
C LEU A 282 2.03 24.54 -4.23
N ILE A 283 2.80 23.84 -3.38
CA ILE A 283 2.27 23.17 -2.19
C ILE A 283 1.59 24.18 -1.26
N LEU A 284 2.25 25.31 -0.96
CA LEU A 284 1.67 26.36 -0.11
C LEU A 284 0.39 26.92 -0.72
N GLU A 285 0.43 27.25 -2.03
CA GLU A 285 -0.69 27.86 -2.73
C GLU A 285 -1.91 26.93 -2.79
N ILE A 286 -1.71 25.64 -3.12
CA ILE A 286 -2.78 24.63 -3.08
C ILE A 286 -3.34 24.49 -1.67
N ALA A 287 -2.47 24.40 -0.65
CA ALA A 287 -2.92 24.26 0.73
C ALA A 287 -3.77 25.46 1.16
N ASP A 288 -3.37 26.69 0.82
CA ASP A 288 -4.12 27.89 1.15
C ASP A 288 -5.46 27.97 0.41
N ALA A 289 -5.49 27.68 -0.89
CA ALA A 289 -6.71 27.71 -1.68
C ALA A 289 -7.71 26.65 -1.23
N LEU A 290 -7.27 25.41 -0.97
CA LEU A 290 -8.13 24.35 -0.44
C LEU A 290 -8.64 24.67 0.97
N ASN A 291 -7.78 25.17 1.86
CA ASN A 291 -8.19 25.52 3.23
C ASN A 291 -9.24 26.64 3.26
N LYS A 292 -9.18 27.63 2.35
CA LYS A 292 -10.24 28.66 2.20
C LYS A 292 -11.60 28.05 1.85
N LYS A 293 -11.61 26.89 1.18
CA LYS A 293 -12.81 26.12 0.81
C LYS A 293 -13.20 25.06 1.85
N GLY A 294 -12.48 24.97 2.97
CA GLY A 294 -12.69 23.95 4.00
C GLY A 294 -12.23 22.54 3.58
N VAL A 295 -11.40 22.44 2.54
CA VAL A 295 -10.83 21.19 2.03
C VAL A 295 -9.44 20.99 2.62
N ARG A 296 -9.19 19.84 3.27
CA ARG A 296 -7.88 19.53 3.85
C ARG A 296 -6.91 18.98 2.81
N LEU A 297 -5.63 19.33 2.92
CA LEU A 297 -4.57 18.76 2.08
C LEU A 297 -3.79 17.66 2.81
N ILE A 298 -3.61 16.52 2.15
CA ILE A 298 -2.70 15.44 2.51
C ILE A 298 -1.61 15.39 1.43
N ALA A 299 -0.34 15.38 1.83
CA ALA A 299 0.78 15.29 0.90
C ALA A 299 1.13 13.83 0.61
N TYR A 300 1.08 13.44 -0.66
CA TYR A 300 1.58 12.13 -1.11
C TYR A 300 3.09 12.20 -1.39
N ILE A 301 3.82 11.21 -0.89
CA ILE A 301 5.27 11.05 -1.12
C ILE A 301 5.57 9.57 -1.39
N ASN A 302 6.23 9.26 -2.52
CA ASN A 302 6.85 7.94 -2.67
C ASN A 302 8.09 7.83 -1.76
N GLY A 303 8.04 6.96 -0.75
CA GLY A 303 9.04 6.86 0.31
C GLY A 303 10.46 6.54 -0.18
N PRO A 304 10.70 5.40 -0.85
CA PRO A 304 12.03 5.02 -1.32
C PRO A 304 12.69 6.06 -2.21
N LEU A 305 11.92 6.64 -3.13
CA LEU A 305 12.46 7.58 -4.11
C LEU A 305 12.78 8.93 -3.45
N ALA A 306 11.84 9.50 -2.69
CA ALA A 306 12.04 10.77 -2.01
C ALA A 306 13.20 10.70 -1.00
N PHE A 307 13.25 9.64 -0.20
CA PHE A 307 14.24 9.50 0.87
C PHE A 307 15.52 8.74 0.46
N LYS A 308 15.68 8.45 -0.85
CA LYS A 308 16.88 7.80 -1.43
C LYS A 308 17.25 6.46 -0.79
N LEU A 309 16.29 5.56 -0.65
CA LEU A 309 16.57 4.17 -0.27
C LEU A 309 16.51 3.28 -1.51
N ASN A 310 17.60 2.55 -1.77
CA ASN A 310 17.58 1.51 -2.78
C ASN A 310 16.77 0.31 -2.25
N VAL A 311 15.61 0.07 -2.87
CA VAL A 311 14.72 -1.07 -2.56
C VAL A 311 14.71 -2.13 -3.66
N LYS A 312 15.65 -2.04 -4.62
CA LYS A 312 15.83 -3.06 -5.69
C LYS A 312 16.90 -4.09 -5.34
N GLY A 313 17.51 -3.96 -4.17
CA GLY A 313 18.50 -4.86 -3.61
C GLY A 313 18.83 -4.41 -2.19
N GLU A 314 19.68 -5.17 -1.49
CA GLU A 314 20.01 -4.89 -0.10
C GLU A 314 20.74 -3.54 0.04
N PRO A 315 20.16 -2.55 0.75
CA PRO A 315 20.77 -1.26 0.95
C PRO A 315 21.96 -1.39 1.90
N THR A 316 23.03 -0.70 1.55
CA THR A 316 24.22 -0.58 2.40
C THR A 316 23.90 0.12 3.73
N ALA A 317 24.74 -0.09 4.75
CA ALA A 317 24.61 0.62 6.02
C ALA A 317 24.60 2.15 5.84
N MET A 318 25.35 2.68 4.86
CA MET A 318 25.38 4.10 4.54
C MET A 318 24.05 4.57 3.92
N GLU A 319 23.48 3.81 2.98
CA GLU A 319 22.16 4.12 2.41
C GLU A 319 21.05 4.09 3.47
N LYS A 320 21.10 3.12 4.40
CA LYS A 320 20.17 3.07 5.55
C LYS A 320 20.30 4.31 6.44
N GLN A 321 21.52 4.75 6.75
CA GLN A 321 21.77 5.97 7.52
C GLN A 321 21.31 7.23 6.78
N ASP A 322 21.62 7.33 5.48
CA ASP A 322 21.21 8.44 4.63
C ASP A 322 19.69 8.51 4.52
N PHE A 323 18.99 7.39 4.37
CA PHE A 323 17.53 7.34 4.40
C PHE A 323 16.95 7.96 5.67
N VAL A 324 17.52 7.59 6.84
CA VAL A 324 17.10 8.15 8.13
C VAL A 324 17.34 9.65 8.20
N LEU A 325 18.51 10.10 7.75
CA LEU A 325 18.82 11.54 7.71
C LEU A 325 17.90 12.29 6.74
N ASN A 326 17.62 11.72 5.57
CA ASN A 326 16.81 12.32 4.52
C ASN A 326 15.38 12.55 4.97
N PHE A 327 14.71 11.52 5.53
CA PHE A 327 13.34 11.72 5.99
C PHE A 327 13.29 12.73 7.14
N LYS A 328 14.27 12.73 8.05
CA LYS A 328 14.32 13.70 9.16
C LYS A 328 14.47 15.12 8.64
N GLU A 329 15.42 15.39 7.77
CA GLU A 329 15.64 16.72 7.18
C GLU A 329 14.41 17.19 6.40
N MET A 330 13.89 16.35 5.49
CA MET A 330 12.77 16.71 4.61
C MET A 330 11.46 16.91 5.35
N LEU A 331 11.07 15.97 6.21
CA LEU A 331 9.82 16.08 6.95
C LEU A 331 9.88 17.20 8.00
N SER A 332 11.05 17.48 8.58
CA SER A 332 11.22 18.66 9.44
C SER A 332 11.04 19.97 8.68
N GLU A 333 11.64 20.12 7.50
CA GLU A 333 11.50 21.34 6.70
C GLU A 333 10.06 21.53 6.23
N ILE A 334 9.46 20.52 5.60
CA ILE A 334 8.07 20.55 5.10
C ILE A 334 7.12 20.78 6.28
N GLY A 335 7.31 20.05 7.38
CA GLY A 335 6.47 20.11 8.56
C GLY A 335 6.45 21.50 9.20
N ASN A 336 7.62 22.12 9.40
CA ASN A 336 7.73 23.46 9.96
C ASN A 336 7.26 24.56 8.99
N ARG A 337 7.50 24.37 7.68
CA ARG A 337 7.11 25.34 6.65
C ARG A 337 5.60 25.45 6.51
N TYR A 338 4.90 24.32 6.45
CA TYR A 338 3.46 24.31 6.16
C TYR A 338 2.59 24.17 7.42
N GLY A 339 3.13 23.64 8.52
CA GLY A 339 2.42 23.49 9.80
C GLY A 339 1.05 22.84 9.62
N ASN A 340 0.01 23.53 10.11
CA ASN A 340 -1.38 23.07 10.06
C ASN A 340 -2.02 23.14 8.66
N LYS A 341 -1.35 23.69 7.65
CA LYS A 341 -1.88 23.78 6.28
C LYS A 341 -1.91 22.41 5.59
N ILE A 342 -1.03 21.49 6.00
CA ILE A 342 -1.03 20.08 5.59
C ILE A 342 -1.54 19.23 6.75
N ALA A 343 -2.68 18.59 6.53
CA ALA A 343 -3.39 17.77 7.49
C ALA A 343 -2.84 16.35 7.61
N GLY A 344 -2.09 15.86 6.61
CA GLY A 344 -1.56 14.51 6.64
C GLY A 344 -0.45 14.23 5.62
N TYR A 345 0.15 13.06 5.74
CA TYR A 345 0.98 12.44 4.71
C TYR A 345 0.43 11.07 4.32
N TRP A 346 0.46 10.79 3.03
CA TRP A 346 0.24 9.45 2.48
C TRP A 346 1.55 9.01 1.84
N PHE A 347 2.23 8.06 2.46
CA PHE A 347 3.53 7.60 1.98
C PHE A 347 3.42 6.27 1.24
N ASP A 348 3.96 6.23 0.04
CA ASP A 348 3.94 5.03 -0.80
C ASP A 348 5.13 4.09 -0.58
N SER A 349 4.98 2.85 -1.03
CA SER A 349 6.05 1.84 -1.12
C SER A 349 6.68 1.43 0.22
N TRP A 350 5.94 1.50 1.33
CA TRP A 350 6.47 1.18 2.66
C TRP A 350 6.70 -0.31 2.88
N TYR A 351 5.96 -1.18 2.18
CA TYR A 351 6.27 -2.61 2.18
C TYR A 351 7.66 -2.90 1.61
N GLN A 352 8.09 -2.17 0.58
CA GLN A 352 9.40 -2.34 -0.07
C GLN A 352 10.54 -1.80 0.80
N ILE A 353 10.31 -0.67 1.48
CA ILE A 353 11.27 -0.16 2.48
C ILE A 353 11.50 -1.22 3.55
N PHE A 354 10.43 -1.79 4.09
CA PHE A 354 10.51 -2.75 5.19
C PHE A 354 11.14 -4.10 4.78
N GLU A 355 10.92 -4.55 3.54
CA GLU A 355 11.52 -5.77 2.99
C GLU A 355 13.07 -5.72 2.97
N GLU A 356 13.61 -4.52 2.73
CA GLU A 356 15.05 -4.28 2.58
C GLU A 356 15.71 -3.61 3.80
N PHE A 357 14.92 -2.91 4.61
CA PHE A 357 15.34 -2.26 5.84
C PHE A 357 14.27 -2.46 6.93
N PRO A 358 14.18 -3.65 7.54
CA PRO A 358 13.19 -3.92 8.58
C PRO A 358 13.46 -3.09 9.86
N GLU A 359 14.72 -2.69 10.08
CA GLU A 359 15.14 -1.90 11.26
C GLU A 359 14.80 -0.40 11.16
N VAL A 360 13.85 0.00 10.30
CA VAL A 360 13.45 1.40 10.14
C VAL A 360 13.03 1.99 11.50
N PRO A 361 13.55 3.17 11.89
CA PRO A 361 13.18 3.80 13.15
C PRO A 361 11.81 4.49 13.04
N PHE A 362 10.73 3.70 13.04
CA PHE A 362 9.36 4.17 12.80
C PHE A 362 8.88 5.25 13.77
N GLU A 363 9.27 5.20 15.04
CA GLU A 363 8.97 6.26 16.01
C GLU A 363 9.67 7.59 15.68
N GLU A 364 10.90 7.54 15.15
CA GLU A 364 11.56 8.76 14.66
C GLU A 364 10.88 9.31 13.41
N PHE A 365 10.41 8.42 12.55
CA PHE A 365 9.67 8.77 11.36
C PHE A 365 8.32 9.44 11.70
N ASP A 366 7.56 8.89 12.65
CA ASP A 366 6.32 9.47 13.18
C ASP A 366 6.57 10.89 13.74
N ARG A 367 7.58 11.02 14.62
CA ARG A 367 7.94 12.32 15.20
C ARG A 367 8.32 13.35 14.14
N ALA A 368 9.15 12.97 13.15
CA ALA A 368 9.54 13.86 12.06
C ALA A 368 8.32 14.29 11.22
N SER A 369 7.43 13.34 10.93
CA SER A 369 6.18 13.57 10.20
C SER A 369 5.21 14.51 10.94
N LYS A 370 5.28 14.61 12.27
CA LYS A 370 4.38 15.45 13.07
C LYS A 370 4.99 16.81 13.46
N LEU A 371 6.20 17.14 12.99
CA LEU A 371 6.79 18.46 13.22
C LEU A 371 5.96 19.59 12.58
N GLY A 372 5.81 20.69 13.31
CA GLY A 372 4.98 21.84 12.94
C GLY A 372 3.46 21.62 13.03
N ASN A 373 2.99 20.37 13.16
CA ASN A 373 1.58 20.03 13.39
C ASN A 373 1.47 18.63 14.03
N LYS A 374 1.25 18.59 15.35
CA LYS A 374 1.11 17.33 16.09
C LYS A 374 -0.10 16.50 15.65
N ASN A 375 -1.12 17.13 15.07
CA ASN A 375 -2.36 16.50 14.63
C ASN A 375 -2.29 16.00 13.18
N ARG A 376 -1.10 15.97 12.58
CA ARG A 376 -0.92 15.47 11.22
C ARG A 376 -1.08 13.95 11.20
N ILE A 377 -1.96 13.48 10.31
CA ILE A 377 -2.18 12.04 10.13
C ILE A 377 -1.12 11.42 9.20
N ILE A 378 -0.77 10.16 9.42
CA ILE A 378 0.27 9.42 8.71
C ILE A 378 -0.34 8.12 8.18
N CYS A 379 -0.11 7.85 6.91
CA CYS A 379 -0.43 6.58 6.27
C CYS A 379 0.82 6.01 5.61
N LEU A 380 1.11 4.73 5.86
CA LEU A 380 2.26 4.02 5.31
C LEU A 380 1.75 2.86 4.45
N ASN A 381 1.77 3.03 3.12
CA ASN A 381 1.18 2.07 2.20
C ASN A 381 1.96 0.74 2.17
N SER A 382 1.32 -0.31 2.70
CA SER A 382 1.80 -1.70 2.61
C SER A 382 1.17 -2.48 1.45
N TRP A 383 0.49 -1.80 0.53
CA TRP A 383 -0.27 -2.39 -0.58
C TRP A 383 -1.33 -3.39 -0.05
N ILE A 384 -1.35 -4.60 -0.60
CA ILE A 384 -2.27 -5.69 -0.18
C ILE A 384 -1.74 -6.50 1.00
N TYR A 385 -0.54 -6.19 1.51
CA TYR A 385 0.10 -6.97 2.57
C TYR A 385 -0.23 -6.44 3.96
N PRO A 386 -0.05 -7.28 5.00
CA PRO A 386 -0.20 -6.82 6.36
C PRO A 386 0.67 -5.61 6.67
N SER A 387 0.15 -4.77 7.56
CA SER A 387 0.86 -3.58 8.00
C SER A 387 2.27 -3.92 8.50
N VAL A 388 3.24 -3.14 8.06
CA VAL A 388 4.65 -3.30 8.45
C VAL A 388 4.96 -2.65 9.80
N THR A 389 4.07 -1.81 10.33
CA THR A 389 4.29 -1.06 11.57
C THR A 389 2.97 -0.55 12.19
N PRO A 390 2.86 -0.46 13.52
CA PRO A 390 1.72 0.19 14.17
C PRO A 390 1.77 1.73 14.14
N TRP A 391 2.92 2.33 13.79
CA TRP A 391 3.19 3.78 13.75
C TRP A 391 2.55 4.48 12.53
N GLN A 392 1.23 4.42 12.46
CA GLN A 392 0.40 5.06 11.44
C GLN A 392 -1.05 5.16 11.91
N ASP A 393 -1.82 6.03 11.27
CA ASP A 393 -3.14 6.47 11.75
C ASP A 393 -4.31 5.78 11.04
N TYR A 394 -4.13 5.33 9.79
CA TYR A 394 -5.16 4.65 9.00
C TYR A 394 -4.57 3.77 7.91
N TRP A 395 -5.39 2.84 7.38
CA TRP A 395 -4.98 1.97 6.28
C TRP A 395 -4.98 2.71 4.94
N ALA A 396 -3.96 2.47 4.11
CA ALA A 396 -3.75 3.16 2.84
C ALA A 396 -4.79 2.88 1.76
N GLY A 397 -5.47 1.74 1.85
CA GLY A 397 -6.64 1.41 1.04
C GLY A 397 -6.41 1.36 -0.46
N GLU A 398 -5.20 1.16 -0.96
CA GLU A 398 -4.89 1.15 -2.40
C GLU A 398 -5.52 -0.06 -3.13
N VAL A 399 -6.84 0.01 -3.36
CA VAL A 399 -7.65 -1.12 -3.81
C VAL A 399 -8.14 -0.98 -5.25
N ALA A 400 -8.05 0.22 -5.82
CA ALA A 400 -8.48 0.61 -7.16
C ALA A 400 -9.98 0.48 -7.43
N SER A 401 -10.69 -0.45 -6.79
CA SER A 401 -12.13 -0.74 -6.98
C SER A 401 -12.83 -0.97 -5.65
N PRO A 402 -14.15 -0.79 -5.57
CA PRO A 402 -14.92 -1.13 -4.38
C PRO A 402 -14.60 -2.54 -3.87
N ILE A 403 -14.34 -2.63 -2.57
CA ILE A 403 -14.10 -3.87 -1.80
C ILE A 403 -15.19 -4.01 -0.72
N GLU A 404 -15.13 -5.04 0.12
CA GLU A 404 -16.10 -5.24 1.21
C GLU A 404 -16.24 -3.99 2.11
N ILE A 405 -17.48 -3.69 2.51
CA ILE A 405 -17.80 -2.56 3.39
C ILE A 405 -17.24 -2.83 4.79
N PRO A 406 -16.62 -1.85 5.46
CA PRO A 406 -16.11 -2.05 6.81
C PRO A 406 -17.23 -2.34 7.81
N THR A 407 -16.85 -2.84 8.98
CA THR A 407 -17.71 -2.92 10.16
C THR A 407 -17.14 -2.01 11.24
N ASP A 408 -17.92 -1.05 11.70
CA ASP A 408 -17.53 -0.07 12.73
C ASP A 408 -16.21 0.67 12.44
N GLY A 409 -15.92 0.92 11.17
CA GLY A 409 -14.74 1.66 10.71
C GLY A 409 -13.50 0.81 10.48
N PHE A 410 -13.62 -0.51 10.58
CA PHE A 410 -12.51 -1.44 10.38
C PHE A 410 -12.87 -2.51 9.35
N MET A 411 -11.86 -3.01 8.62
CA MET A 411 -12.06 -4.26 7.89
C MET A 411 -12.21 -5.40 8.91
N LYS A 412 -13.07 -6.38 8.60
CA LYS A 412 -13.33 -7.49 9.53
C LYS A 412 -12.09 -8.36 9.73
N ASP A 413 -11.49 -8.76 8.62
CA ASP A 413 -10.29 -9.57 8.50
C ASP A 413 -9.44 -9.01 7.34
N GLY A 414 -8.25 -9.57 7.11
CA GLY A 414 -7.40 -9.20 5.98
C GLY A 414 -6.08 -8.55 6.40
N PRO A 415 -5.48 -7.68 5.57
CA PRO A 415 -4.12 -7.23 5.80
C PRO A 415 -4.00 -6.30 7.01
N VAL A 416 -4.98 -5.43 7.26
CA VAL A 416 -4.83 -4.40 8.28
C VAL A 416 -6.11 -4.19 9.11
N PRO A 417 -6.57 -5.20 9.87
CA PRO A 417 -7.81 -5.13 10.64
C PRO A 417 -7.77 -4.10 11.78
N ASP A 418 -6.58 -3.74 12.27
CA ASP A 418 -6.40 -2.87 13.44
C ASP A 418 -6.22 -1.37 13.11
N LEU A 419 -6.42 -0.97 11.85
CA LEU A 419 -6.38 0.43 11.43
C LEU A 419 -7.74 0.89 10.89
N PRO A 420 -8.09 2.17 11.13
CA PRO A 420 -9.23 2.79 10.49
C PRO A 420 -9.25 2.57 8.97
N TYR A 421 -10.43 2.19 8.49
CA TYR A 421 -10.68 1.81 7.12
C TYR A 421 -10.69 3.03 6.20
N GLN A 422 -9.96 2.91 5.09
CA GLN A 422 -10.07 3.79 3.95
C GLN A 422 -10.00 2.94 2.67
N ALA A 423 -10.70 3.35 1.61
CA ALA A 423 -10.59 2.75 0.28
C ALA A 423 -10.24 3.80 -0.79
N LEU A 424 -9.11 3.63 -1.44
CA LEU A 424 -8.61 4.45 -2.54
C LEU A 424 -8.92 3.78 -3.88
N LEU A 425 -9.79 4.42 -4.65
CA LEU A 425 -10.28 3.96 -5.95
C LEU A 425 -9.59 4.73 -7.09
N ILE A 426 -9.53 4.17 -8.29
CA ILE A 426 -9.11 4.90 -9.51
C ILE A 426 -10.32 5.12 -10.42
N MET A 427 -10.63 6.39 -10.72
CA MET A 427 -11.73 6.73 -11.63
C MET A 427 -11.39 6.32 -13.06
N GLU A 428 -10.19 6.64 -13.51
CA GLU A 428 -9.62 6.20 -14.78
C GLU A 428 -8.81 4.90 -14.56
N PRO A 429 -8.49 4.13 -15.62
CA PRO A 429 -7.75 2.86 -15.48
C PRO A 429 -6.26 3.01 -15.10
N TYR A 430 -5.86 4.14 -14.52
CA TYR A 430 -4.48 4.43 -14.12
C TYR A 430 -4.43 5.31 -12.86
N TRP A 431 -3.24 5.43 -12.29
CA TRP A 431 -2.93 6.42 -11.26
C TRP A 431 -2.54 7.77 -11.88
N VAL A 432 -1.64 7.75 -12.87
CA VAL A 432 -1.06 8.94 -13.53
C VAL A 432 -1.62 9.07 -14.96
N GLN A 433 -2.06 10.28 -15.31
CA GLN A 433 -2.52 10.58 -16.67
C GLN A 433 -1.34 10.91 -17.60
N GLN A 434 -0.97 9.96 -18.45
CA GLN A 434 0.20 10.04 -19.34
C GLN A 434 -0.17 10.17 -20.83
N THR A 435 -1.46 10.33 -21.16
CA THR A 435 -1.96 10.45 -22.54
C THR A 435 -2.84 11.67 -22.72
N SER A 436 -2.94 12.22 -23.93
CA SER A 436 -3.80 13.38 -24.20
C SER A 436 -5.27 13.08 -23.93
N GLU A 437 -5.75 11.92 -24.38
CA GLU A 437 -7.11 11.47 -24.14
C GLU A 437 -7.24 10.93 -22.71
N MET A 438 -8.31 11.33 -22.04
CA MET A 438 -8.72 10.78 -20.75
C MET A 438 -9.69 9.62 -21.00
N PRO A 439 -9.37 8.39 -20.57
CA PRO A 439 -10.27 7.26 -20.75
C PRO A 439 -11.61 7.47 -20.05
N LYS A 440 -12.60 6.69 -20.46
CA LYS A 440 -13.90 6.70 -19.82
C LYS A 440 -13.79 6.36 -18.32
N PRO A 441 -14.52 7.08 -17.46
CA PRO A 441 -14.65 6.73 -16.05
C PRO A 441 -15.08 5.28 -15.85
N ARG A 442 -14.45 4.60 -14.88
CA ARG A 442 -14.71 3.19 -14.54
C ARG A 442 -16.01 3.00 -13.75
N PHE A 443 -16.51 4.07 -13.13
CA PHE A 443 -17.68 4.03 -12.26
C PHE A 443 -18.67 5.11 -12.65
N ASP A 444 -19.95 4.80 -12.55
CA ASP A 444 -21.01 5.80 -12.63
C ASP A 444 -21.29 6.44 -11.24
N SER A 445 -22.04 7.54 -11.25
CA SER A 445 -22.36 8.29 -10.04
C SER A 445 -23.17 7.45 -9.04
N LYS A 446 -24.04 6.56 -9.51
CA LYS A 446 -24.86 5.67 -8.65
C LYS A 446 -23.98 4.68 -7.88
N THR A 447 -23.05 4.01 -8.56
CA THR A 447 -22.14 3.02 -7.98
C THR A 447 -21.25 3.67 -6.93
N LEU A 448 -20.62 4.81 -7.26
CA LEU A 448 -19.80 5.55 -6.30
C LEU A 448 -20.61 6.08 -5.13
N THR A 449 -21.78 6.68 -5.37
CA THR A 449 -22.65 7.18 -4.29
C THR A 449 -23.01 6.07 -3.31
N ASN A 450 -23.43 4.91 -3.81
CA ASN A 450 -23.83 3.79 -2.96
C ASN A 450 -22.65 3.28 -2.14
N TYR A 451 -21.48 3.11 -2.75
CA TYR A 451 -20.28 2.65 -2.05
C TYR A 451 -19.84 3.62 -0.96
N ILE A 452 -19.76 4.92 -1.29
CA ILE A 452 -19.40 5.97 -0.34
C ILE A 452 -20.38 6.00 0.84
N LYS A 453 -21.68 5.91 0.58
CA LYS A 453 -22.71 5.92 1.64
C LYS A 453 -22.61 4.71 2.57
N GLU A 454 -22.45 3.50 2.02
CA GLU A 454 -22.33 2.29 2.83
C GLU A 454 -21.03 2.29 3.65
N CYS A 455 -19.91 2.75 3.08
CA CYS A 455 -18.68 2.97 3.83
C CYS A 455 -18.89 3.99 4.96
N ASN A 456 -19.43 5.18 4.68
CA ASN A 456 -19.63 6.22 5.69
C ASN A 456 -20.58 5.77 6.81
N LYS A 457 -21.67 5.07 6.47
CA LYS A 457 -22.61 4.48 7.43
C LYS A 457 -21.90 3.51 8.38
N ASN A 458 -20.90 2.80 7.89
CA ASN A 458 -20.07 1.89 8.68
C ASN A 458 -18.70 2.50 9.03
N LYS A 459 -18.61 3.83 9.13
CA LYS A 459 -17.45 4.60 9.60
C LYS A 459 -16.15 4.40 8.79
N GLY A 460 -16.24 4.03 7.52
CA GLY A 460 -15.11 3.96 6.60
C GLY A 460 -14.98 5.20 5.71
N ALA A 461 -13.76 5.58 5.37
CA ALA A 461 -13.50 6.65 4.41
C ALA A 461 -13.30 6.13 2.97
N VAL A 462 -13.59 6.98 1.98
CA VAL A 462 -13.33 6.67 0.56
C VAL A 462 -12.57 7.83 -0.08
N THR A 463 -11.57 7.50 -0.90
CA THR A 463 -10.83 8.45 -1.75
C THR A 463 -10.93 8.01 -3.20
N ILE A 464 -11.08 8.96 -4.12
CA ILE A 464 -11.14 8.67 -5.55
C ILE A 464 -9.98 9.40 -6.24
N ASN A 465 -9.08 8.65 -6.86
CA ASN A 465 -8.07 9.20 -7.75
C ASN A 465 -8.72 9.63 -9.06
N LEU A 466 -8.49 10.88 -9.48
CA LEU A 466 -8.87 11.39 -10.78
C LEU A 466 -7.62 11.65 -11.63
N GLY A 467 -7.68 11.30 -12.90
CA GLY A 467 -6.72 11.73 -13.91
C GLY A 467 -6.65 13.26 -13.96
N ILE A 468 -5.42 13.78 -14.00
CA ILE A 468 -5.15 15.22 -13.97
C ILE A 468 -4.09 15.57 -15.01
N TYR A 469 -4.31 16.63 -15.77
CA TYR A 469 -3.34 17.19 -16.69
C TYR A 469 -2.37 18.13 -15.98
N GLN A 470 -1.26 18.46 -16.64
CA GLN A 470 -0.27 19.41 -16.11
C GLN A 470 -0.84 20.80 -15.78
N ASP A 471 -1.89 21.25 -16.48
CA ASP A 471 -2.56 22.54 -16.21
C ASP A 471 -3.52 22.51 -15.00
N GLY A 472 -3.67 21.34 -14.35
CA GLY A 472 -4.54 21.13 -13.20
C GLY A 472 -5.98 20.76 -13.53
N THR A 473 -6.32 20.65 -14.82
CA THR A 473 -7.66 20.22 -15.25
C THR A 473 -7.83 18.70 -15.22
N VAL A 474 -9.08 18.26 -15.12
CA VAL A 474 -9.49 16.86 -15.12
C VAL A 474 -10.48 16.60 -16.25
N GLY A 475 -10.69 15.33 -16.59
CA GLY A 475 -11.65 14.89 -17.60
C GLY A 475 -13.08 15.31 -17.24
N LYS A 476 -13.79 15.85 -18.24
CA LYS A 476 -15.15 16.41 -18.06
C LYS A 476 -16.15 15.36 -17.58
N GLU A 477 -16.09 14.14 -18.11
CA GLU A 477 -17.01 13.05 -17.73
C GLU A 477 -16.85 12.66 -16.25
N ALA A 478 -15.60 12.47 -15.80
CA ALA A 478 -15.30 12.18 -14.40
C ALA A 478 -15.74 13.32 -13.47
N LEU A 479 -15.52 14.57 -13.87
CA LEU A 479 -15.95 15.74 -13.10
C LEU A 479 -17.47 15.80 -12.95
N GLU A 480 -18.23 15.57 -14.02
CA GLU A 480 -19.69 15.58 -13.96
C GLU A 480 -20.23 14.43 -13.09
N ILE A 481 -19.61 13.24 -13.16
CA ILE A 481 -19.92 12.12 -12.25
C ILE A 481 -19.71 12.54 -10.79
N MET A 482 -18.59 13.21 -10.46
CA MET A 482 -18.34 13.64 -9.08
C MET A 482 -19.31 14.75 -8.62
N LYS A 483 -19.73 15.65 -9.51
CA LYS A 483 -20.80 16.63 -9.22
C LYS A 483 -22.14 15.94 -8.95
N GLU A 484 -22.46 14.88 -9.68
CA GLU A 484 -23.64 14.03 -9.40
C GLU A 484 -23.53 13.32 -8.06
N VAL A 485 -22.37 12.73 -7.74
CA VAL A 485 -22.11 12.08 -6.44
C VAL A 485 -22.38 13.05 -5.29
N LYS A 486 -21.88 14.29 -5.39
CA LYS A 486 -22.16 15.36 -4.42
C LYS A 486 -23.65 15.63 -4.25
N ARG A 487 -24.40 15.77 -5.35
CA ARG A 487 -25.86 15.99 -5.31
C ARG A 487 -26.56 14.83 -4.60
N ASN A 488 -26.26 13.61 -5.01
CA ASN A 488 -26.88 12.40 -4.47
C ASN A 488 -26.58 12.18 -2.97
N ILE A 489 -25.40 12.59 -2.50
CA ILE A 489 -25.05 12.51 -1.07
C ILE A 489 -25.81 13.58 -0.26
N LYS A 490 -25.99 14.79 -0.78
CA LYS A 490 -26.72 15.87 -0.10
C LYS A 490 -28.24 15.64 -0.02
N GLU A 491 -28.85 15.14 -1.09
CA GLU A 491 -30.32 14.99 -1.19
C GLU A 491 -30.94 14.00 -0.19
N GLN A 492 -30.14 13.15 0.46
CA GLN A 492 -30.62 12.21 1.49
C GLN A 492 -30.20 12.59 2.92
N ALA A 493 -29.47 13.69 3.08
CA ALA A 493 -29.16 14.26 4.40
C ALA A 493 -30.23 15.25 4.88
N GLN A 494 -31.19 15.57 4.01
CA GLN A 494 -32.45 16.27 4.29
C GLN A 494 -33.57 15.23 4.38
#